data_AF-A0AAD2JN48-F1
#
_entry.id   AF-A0AAD2JN48-F1
#
_cell.length_a   1.000
_cell.length_b   1.000
_cell.length_c   1.000
_cell.angle_alpha   90.00
_cell.angle_beta   90.00
_cell.angle_gamma   90.00
#
_symmetry.space_group_name_H-M   'P 1'
#
loop_
_entity.id
_entity.type
_entity.pdbx_description
1 polymer ?
#
loop_
_entity_poly.entity_id
_entity_poly.type
_entity_poly.pdbx_seq_one_letter_code
_entity_poly.pdbx_strand_id
1 'polypeptide(L)'
;MKADYKEHDAILIARCMLQIKAKFDTDKGLNFIQQYYIKQGLKKFGDDGKDAVDKELKQMLLRDCFTPKFVKDMTASERKKAQSAMMLLVEKQFEKTIKGRLVFGGDGTCEWLSREDTASPTALQEATTTTCVIDAHKGRDVMMLDMPNAFIQTYTPDAKEGEDQIYMKITVMMVQILIDMAPEYCEYVVLENGKREIYVRVLRAVYGMLQLSLLFYNQFQSDLEAKGFVFNLYDPCVANKVVNENRKLSDFMLKIICQVTWIRK
;
A
#
# COMPACT_ATOMS: atom_id res chain seq x y z
N MET A 1 28.83 20.82 18.77
CA MET A 1 28.32 21.05 20.13
C MET A 1 27.73 19.75 20.64
N LYS A 2 28.27 19.17 21.72
CA LYS A 2 27.55 18.16 22.49
C LYS A 2 26.32 18.86 23.07
N ALA A 3 25.11 18.43 22.71
CA ALA A 3 23.95 18.82 23.47
C ALA A 3 24.09 18.10 24.82
N ASP A 4 24.45 18.84 25.86
CA ASP A 4 24.47 18.30 27.22
C ASP A 4 23.03 18.10 27.65
N TYR A 5 22.54 16.86 27.50
CA TYR A 5 21.30 16.42 28.11
C TYR A 5 21.44 16.57 29.61
N LYS A 6 20.57 17.37 30.22
CA LYS A 6 20.55 17.46 31.68
C LYS A 6 19.89 16.20 32.22
N GLU A 7 20.23 15.85 33.45
CA GLU A 7 19.71 14.63 34.10
C GLU A 7 18.17 14.58 34.12
N HIS A 8 17.53 15.74 34.25
CA HIS A 8 16.07 15.85 34.16
C HIS A 8 15.49 15.58 32.77
N ASP A 9 16.22 15.90 31.69
CA ASP A 9 15.79 15.62 30.32
C ASP A 9 15.78 14.11 30.07
N ALA A 10 16.80 13.41 30.56
CA ALA A 10 16.87 11.95 30.51
C ALA A 10 15.72 11.30 31.28
N ILE A 11 15.39 11.81 32.47
CA ILE A 11 14.24 11.35 33.26
C ILE A 11 12.91 11.62 32.53
N LEU A 12 12.76 12.77 31.88
CA LEU A 12 11.55 13.12 31.13
C LEU A 12 11.37 12.19 29.92
N ILE A 13 12.44 11.98 29.16
CA ILE A 13 12.46 11.07 28.01
C ILE A 13 12.15 9.64 28.47
N ALA A 14 12.81 9.16 29.53
CA ALA A 14 12.53 7.84 30.10
C ALA A 14 11.07 7.71 30.56
N ARG A 15 10.51 8.75 31.18
CA ARG A 15 9.10 8.78 31.60
C ARG A 15 8.15 8.75 30.41
N CYS A 16 8.43 9.50 29.35
CA CYS A 16 7.67 9.45 28.10
C CYS A 16 7.75 8.06 27.46
N MET A 17 8.93 7.45 27.39
CA MET A 17 9.12 6.08 26.87
C MET A 17 8.36 5.05 27.71
N LEU A 18 8.39 5.17 29.04
CA LEU A 18 7.66 4.29 29.95
C LEU A 18 6.14 4.49 29.87
N GLN A 19 5.66 5.72 29.69
CA GLN A 19 4.23 6.00 29.49
C GLN A 19 3.73 5.50 28.13
N ILE A 20 4.53 5.65 27.08
CA ILE A 20 4.27 5.04 25.78
C ILE A 20 4.19 3.53 25.96
N LYS A 21 5.23 2.91 26.53
CA LYS A 21 5.24 1.46 26.83
C LYS A 21 4.01 1.03 27.61
N ALA A 22 3.64 1.73 28.68
CA ALA A 22 2.48 1.42 29.52
C ALA A 22 1.15 1.57 28.77
N LYS A 23 1.04 2.52 27.83
CA LYS A 23 -0.14 2.66 26.95
C LYS A 23 -0.19 1.59 25.86
N PHE A 24 0.96 1.03 25.48
CA PHE A 24 1.08 -0.08 24.54
C PHE A 24 1.09 -1.46 25.24
N ASP A 25 1.13 -1.50 26.58
CA ASP A 25 0.96 -2.69 27.39
C ASP A 25 -0.53 -3.07 27.37
N THR A 26 -0.87 -4.01 26.50
CA THR A 26 -2.09 -4.81 26.67
C THR A 26 -1.80 -5.84 27.78
N ASP A 27 -2.80 -6.20 28.59
CA ASP A 27 -2.69 -7.10 29.77
C ASP A 27 -1.97 -8.45 29.55
N LYS A 28 -1.58 -8.79 28.31
CA LYS A 28 -0.88 -10.02 27.93
C LYS A 28 0.31 -9.83 26.97
N GLY A 29 0.71 -8.60 26.62
CA GLY A 29 1.90 -8.34 25.78
C GLY A 29 1.90 -8.95 24.36
N LEU A 30 0.75 -9.45 23.89
CA LEU A 30 0.61 -10.18 22.63
C LEU A 30 -0.44 -9.49 21.75
N ASN A 31 0.00 -8.64 20.82
CA ASN A 31 -0.87 -8.08 19.79
C ASN A 31 -0.81 -8.96 18.53
N PHE A 32 -1.69 -9.95 18.46
CA PHE A 32 -1.91 -10.72 17.24
C PHE A 32 -2.98 -10.05 16.37
N ILE A 33 -2.55 -9.45 15.27
CA ILE A 33 -3.48 -9.00 14.22
C ILE A 33 -3.82 -10.22 13.35
N GLN A 34 -4.95 -10.86 13.65
CA GLN A 34 -5.45 -11.98 12.85
C GLN A 34 -6.24 -11.47 11.65
N GLN A 35 -5.83 -11.87 10.46
CA GLN A 35 -6.52 -11.57 9.21
C GLN A 35 -7.38 -12.76 8.77
N TYR A 36 -8.55 -12.47 8.20
CA TYR A 36 -9.49 -13.48 7.71
C TYR A 36 -9.81 -13.24 6.24
N TYR A 37 -9.82 -14.30 5.43
CA TYR A 37 -10.38 -14.23 4.08
C TYR A 37 -11.87 -13.93 4.12
N ILE A 38 -12.40 -13.27 3.09
CA ILE A 38 -13.80 -12.83 2.98
C ILE A 38 -14.84 -13.81 3.52
N LYS A 39 -14.76 -15.10 3.15
CA LYS A 39 -15.72 -16.12 3.61
C LYS A 39 -15.70 -16.32 5.13
N GLN A 40 -14.52 -16.34 5.73
CA GLN A 40 -14.35 -16.48 7.18
C GLN A 40 -14.62 -15.16 7.90
N GLY A 41 -14.16 -14.04 7.33
CA GLY A 41 -14.35 -12.72 7.89
C GLY A 41 -15.82 -12.32 7.94
N LEU A 42 -16.60 -12.57 6.89
CA LEU A 42 -18.05 -12.30 6.91
C LEU A 42 -18.81 -13.18 7.90
N LYS A 43 -18.37 -14.43 8.11
CA LYS A 43 -18.94 -15.29 9.17
C LYS A 43 -18.62 -14.78 10.58
N LYS A 44 -17.44 -14.19 10.76
CA LYS A 44 -16.98 -13.72 12.07
C LYS A 44 -17.54 -12.34 12.42
N PHE A 45 -17.53 -11.43 11.45
CA PHE A 45 -17.84 -10.01 11.66
C PHE A 45 -19.25 -9.62 11.21
N GLY A 46 -20.00 -10.52 10.55
CA GLY A 46 -21.38 -10.26 10.16
C GLY A 46 -21.52 -9.03 9.27
N ASP A 47 -22.42 -8.13 9.64
CA ASP A 47 -22.74 -6.92 8.88
C ASP A 47 -21.61 -5.88 8.91
N ASP A 48 -20.89 -5.71 10.03
CA ASP A 48 -19.69 -4.85 10.09
C ASP A 48 -18.61 -5.31 9.09
N GLY A 49 -18.54 -6.63 8.87
CA GLY A 49 -17.69 -7.23 7.86
C GLY A 49 -18.12 -6.86 6.43
N LYS A 50 -19.42 -6.83 6.15
CA LYS A 50 -19.95 -6.42 4.85
C LYS A 50 -19.68 -4.95 4.61
N ASP A 51 -19.98 -4.08 5.57
CA ASP A 51 -19.73 -2.64 5.48
C ASP A 51 -18.25 -2.34 5.20
N ALA A 52 -17.34 -3.12 5.80
CA ALA A 52 -15.91 -2.99 5.56
C ALA A 52 -15.50 -3.42 4.14
N VAL A 53 -16.10 -4.48 3.60
CA VAL A 53 -15.90 -4.91 2.19
C VAL A 53 -16.46 -3.86 1.24
N ASP A 54 -17.65 -3.35 1.53
CA ASP A 54 -18.37 -2.39 0.70
C ASP A 54 -17.61 -1.08 0.60
N LYS A 55 -17.11 -0.58 1.73
CA LYS A 55 -16.29 0.61 1.80
C LYS A 55 -15.01 0.48 0.97
N GLU A 56 -14.34 -0.67 1.04
CA GLU A 56 -13.11 -0.93 0.28
C GLU A 56 -13.38 -1.02 -1.22
N LEU A 57 -14.39 -1.79 -1.65
CA LEU A 57 -14.75 -1.92 -3.06
C LEU A 57 -15.22 -0.60 -3.67
N LYS A 58 -16.05 0.15 -2.93
CA LYS A 58 -16.48 1.49 -3.35
C LYS A 58 -15.29 2.43 -3.56
N GLN A 59 -14.27 2.33 -2.72
CA GLN A 59 -13.06 3.14 -2.89
C GLN A 59 -12.26 2.74 -4.15
N MET A 60 -12.22 1.44 -4.47
CA MET A 60 -11.57 0.95 -5.69
C MET A 60 -12.30 1.44 -6.94
N LEU A 61 -13.63 1.38 -6.94
CA LEU A 61 -14.47 1.88 -8.03
C LEU A 61 -14.36 3.40 -8.20
N LEU A 62 -14.45 4.17 -7.11
CA LEU A 62 -14.36 5.64 -7.14
C LEU A 62 -13.04 6.14 -7.73
N ARG A 63 -11.99 5.34 -7.65
CA ARG A 63 -10.67 5.68 -8.17
C ARG A 63 -10.40 5.04 -9.53
N ASP A 64 -11.35 4.36 -10.16
CA ASP A 64 -11.13 3.63 -11.41
C ASP A 64 -9.93 2.68 -11.32
N CYS A 65 -9.84 1.92 -10.22
CA CYS A 65 -8.68 1.05 -9.97
C CYS A 65 -8.53 -0.07 -11.01
N PHE A 66 -9.65 -0.51 -11.57
CA PHE A 66 -9.70 -1.57 -12.56
C PHE A 66 -10.94 -1.42 -13.45
N THR A 67 -10.86 -1.90 -14.67
CA THR A 67 -11.96 -1.88 -15.65
C THR A 67 -12.29 -3.31 -16.11
N PRO A 68 -13.57 -3.66 -16.28
CA PRO A 68 -13.94 -5.02 -16.67
C PRO A 68 -13.53 -5.30 -18.12
N LYS A 69 -13.16 -6.54 -18.42
CA LYS A 69 -12.74 -6.97 -19.76
C LYS A 69 -13.44 -8.26 -20.14
N PHE A 70 -13.95 -8.32 -21.38
CA PHE A 70 -14.52 -9.56 -21.90
C PHE A 70 -13.42 -10.59 -22.15
N VAL A 71 -13.69 -11.82 -21.73
CA VAL A 71 -12.78 -12.96 -21.89
C VAL A 71 -12.44 -13.26 -23.35
N LYS A 72 -13.37 -12.97 -24.28
CA LYS A 72 -13.16 -13.08 -25.74
C LYS A 72 -12.10 -12.11 -26.28
N ASP A 73 -11.89 -10.99 -25.59
CA ASP A 73 -10.97 -9.93 -26.03
C ASP A 73 -9.60 -10.05 -25.35
N MET A 74 -9.37 -11.13 -24.58
CA MET A 74 -8.11 -11.40 -23.87
C MET A 74 -7.30 -12.46 -24.61
N THR A 75 -5.98 -12.32 -24.60
CA THR A 75 -5.07 -13.35 -25.12
C THR A 75 -5.04 -14.57 -24.19
N ALA A 76 -4.60 -15.71 -24.70
CA ALA A 76 -4.41 -16.92 -23.90
C ALA A 76 -3.35 -16.71 -22.79
N SER A 77 -2.32 -15.90 -23.07
CA SER A 77 -1.27 -15.57 -22.10
C SER A 77 -1.81 -14.70 -20.97
N GLU A 78 -2.56 -13.63 -21.30
CA GLU A 78 -3.21 -12.75 -20.33
C GLU A 78 -4.14 -13.52 -19.39
N ARG A 79 -4.95 -14.43 -19.93
CA ARG A 79 -5.85 -15.26 -19.12
C ARG A 79 -5.11 -16.20 -18.17
N LYS A 80 -4.01 -16.79 -18.64
CA LYS A 80 -3.16 -17.67 -17.83
C LYS A 80 -2.45 -16.90 -16.71
N LYS A 81 -1.98 -15.67 -17.00
CA LYS A 81 -1.28 -14.80 -16.03
C LYS A 81 -2.22 -14.05 -15.09
N ALA A 82 -3.53 -14.00 -15.36
CA ALA A 82 -4.49 -13.30 -14.53
C ALA A 82 -4.51 -13.83 -13.09
N GLN A 83 -4.23 -12.96 -12.13
CA GLN A 83 -4.14 -13.32 -10.70
C GLN A 83 -5.47 -13.16 -9.98
N SER A 84 -5.67 -13.91 -8.90
CA SER A 84 -6.91 -13.84 -8.14
C SER A 84 -6.93 -12.64 -7.18
N ALA A 85 -8.06 -11.95 -7.12
CA ALA A 85 -8.35 -10.96 -6.09
C ALA A 85 -8.70 -11.64 -4.77
N MET A 86 -8.15 -11.15 -3.67
CA MET A 86 -8.40 -11.63 -2.32
C MET A 86 -8.85 -10.46 -1.44
N MET A 87 -9.98 -10.61 -0.76
CA MET A 87 -10.43 -9.65 0.24
C MET A 87 -10.10 -10.17 1.64
N LEU A 88 -9.32 -9.38 2.38
CA LEU A 88 -8.88 -9.67 3.74
C LEU A 88 -9.59 -8.74 4.72
N LEU A 89 -10.16 -9.30 5.77
CA LEU A 89 -10.83 -8.59 6.85
C LEU A 89 -10.02 -8.69 8.14
N VAL A 90 -9.83 -7.54 8.79
CA VAL A 90 -9.08 -7.44 10.05
C VAL A 90 -9.80 -6.52 11.03
N GLU A 91 -9.82 -6.91 12.29
CA GLU A 91 -10.33 -6.07 13.38
C GLU A 91 -9.21 -5.22 13.94
N LYS A 92 -9.40 -3.90 13.95
CA LYS A 92 -8.49 -2.98 14.64
C LYS A 92 -8.79 -3.03 16.13
N GLN A 93 -7.92 -3.67 16.91
CA GLN A 93 -8.14 -3.93 18.34
C GLN A 93 -8.46 -2.68 19.18
N PHE A 94 -7.83 -1.53 18.89
CA PHE A 94 -8.05 -0.29 19.63
C PHE A 94 -9.34 0.45 19.21
N GLU A 95 -9.60 0.53 17.91
CA GLU A 95 -10.76 1.26 17.37
C GLU A 95 -12.04 0.40 17.37
N LYS A 96 -11.91 -0.93 17.52
CA LYS A 96 -12.96 -1.94 17.33
C LYS A 96 -13.68 -1.82 15.98
N THR A 97 -12.98 -1.31 14.96
CA THR A 97 -13.49 -1.20 13.59
C THR A 97 -12.95 -2.33 12.73
N ILE A 98 -13.77 -2.82 11.80
CA ILE A 98 -13.34 -3.80 10.81
C ILE A 98 -12.79 -3.07 9.60
N LYS A 99 -11.60 -3.46 9.17
CA LYS A 99 -10.95 -2.94 7.97
C LYS A 99 -10.89 -4.03 6.91
N GLY A 100 -11.47 -3.75 5.75
CA GLY A 100 -11.26 -4.52 4.54
C GLY A 100 -10.01 -4.07 3.80
N ARG A 101 -9.35 -5.03 3.15
CA ARG A 101 -8.28 -4.78 2.18
C ARG A 101 -8.46 -5.68 0.98
N LEU A 102 -8.61 -5.08 -0.19
CA LEU A 102 -8.54 -5.82 -1.44
C LEU A 102 -7.08 -6.00 -1.83
N VAL A 103 -6.69 -7.25 -2.08
CA VAL A 103 -5.32 -7.68 -2.33
C VAL A 103 -5.25 -8.42 -3.64
N PHE A 104 -4.28 -8.05 -4.47
CA PHE A 104 -3.89 -8.78 -5.66
C PHE A 104 -3.03 -9.99 -5.26
N GLY A 105 -3.37 -11.19 -5.72
CA GLY A 105 -2.58 -12.41 -5.49
C GLY A 105 -1.26 -12.39 -6.25
N GLY A 106 -0.24 -11.70 -5.72
CA GLY A 106 1.04 -11.52 -6.40
C GLY A 106 1.94 -12.76 -6.42
N ASP A 107 1.62 -13.81 -5.68
CA ASP A 107 2.46 -15.00 -5.53
C ASP A 107 2.79 -15.66 -6.87
N GLY A 108 1.82 -15.74 -7.78
CA GLY A 108 2.03 -16.27 -9.13
C GLY A 108 2.93 -15.40 -10.02
N THR A 109 3.02 -14.09 -9.75
CA THR A 109 3.76 -13.16 -10.62
C THR A 109 5.28 -13.30 -10.54
N CYS A 110 5.80 -13.97 -9.51
CA CYS A 110 7.22 -14.30 -9.37
C CYS A 110 7.76 -15.15 -10.53
N GLU A 111 6.91 -15.85 -11.28
CA GLU A 111 7.32 -16.70 -12.40
C GLU A 111 7.77 -15.90 -13.63
N TRP A 112 7.32 -14.65 -13.78
CA TRP A 112 7.60 -13.83 -14.97
C TRP A 112 8.05 -12.41 -14.67
N LEU A 113 8.06 -11.97 -13.41
CA LEU A 113 8.66 -10.70 -13.00
C LEU A 113 10.06 -10.93 -12.45
N SER A 114 11.03 -10.16 -12.95
CA SER A 114 12.39 -10.19 -12.44
C SER A 114 12.51 -9.42 -11.12
N ARG A 115 13.66 -9.54 -10.45
CA ARG A 115 13.93 -8.76 -9.23
C ARG A 115 14.13 -7.29 -9.56
N GLU A 116 14.73 -7.04 -10.70
CA GLU A 116 15.01 -5.71 -11.24
C GLU A 116 13.70 -4.96 -11.53
N ASP A 117 12.67 -5.67 -12.00
CA ASP A 117 11.34 -5.11 -12.27
C ASP A 117 10.48 -4.85 -11.02
N THR A 118 10.94 -5.30 -9.84
CA THR A 118 10.12 -5.30 -8.62
C THR A 118 10.79 -4.63 -7.42
N ALA A 119 12.11 -4.46 -7.45
CA ALA A 119 12.87 -3.85 -6.36
C ALA A 119 12.68 -2.33 -6.30
N SER A 120 11.93 -1.86 -5.31
CA SER A 120 11.85 -0.43 -4.96
C SER A 120 13.01 -0.04 -4.03
N PRO A 121 13.57 1.17 -4.16
CA PRO A 121 14.49 1.70 -3.17
C PRO A 121 13.81 1.86 -1.81
N THR A 122 14.59 1.76 -0.75
CA THR A 122 14.20 2.03 0.64
C THR A 122 15.19 3.02 1.22
N ALA A 123 14.70 4.04 1.93
CA ALA A 123 15.56 5.03 2.57
C ALA A 123 16.56 4.36 3.51
N LEU A 124 17.81 4.79 3.42
CA LEU A 124 18.86 4.36 4.32
C LEU A 124 18.56 4.85 5.73
N GLN A 125 18.81 3.98 6.72
CA GLN A 125 18.57 4.32 8.12
C GLN A 125 19.51 5.45 8.58
N GLU A 126 20.74 5.46 8.07
CA GLU A 126 21.75 6.48 8.29
C GLU A 126 21.30 7.83 7.74
N ALA A 127 20.76 7.85 6.52
CA ALA A 127 20.21 9.06 5.91
C ALA A 127 19.03 9.58 6.74
N THR A 128 18.13 8.67 7.15
CA THR A 128 17.00 9.02 8.04
C THR A 128 17.47 9.68 9.33
N THR A 129 18.40 9.05 10.02
CA THR A 129 18.91 9.52 11.30
C THR A 129 19.64 10.85 11.15
N THR A 130 20.43 11.00 10.08
CA THR A 130 21.22 12.20 9.81
C THR A 130 20.32 13.41 9.55
N THR A 131 19.27 13.27 8.72
CA THR A 131 18.31 14.37 8.49
C THR A 131 17.65 14.80 9.80
N CYS A 132 17.17 13.85 10.62
CA CYS A 132 16.59 14.17 11.92
C CYS A 132 17.56 14.94 12.83
N VAL A 133 18.84 14.56 12.88
CA VAL A 133 19.86 15.25 13.69
C VAL A 133 20.12 16.66 13.17
N ILE A 134 20.19 16.85 11.84
CA ILE A 134 20.38 18.16 11.22
C ILE A 134 19.18 19.07 11.51
N ASP A 135 17.97 18.55 11.38
CA ASP A 135 16.73 19.30 11.62
C ASP A 135 16.63 19.74 13.08
N ALA A 136 16.94 18.84 14.01
CA ALA A 136 17.00 19.18 15.44
C ALA A 136 18.09 20.21 15.74
N HIS A 137 19.29 20.06 15.18
CA HIS A 137 20.40 20.98 15.42
C HIS A 137 20.13 22.39 14.86
N LYS A 138 19.48 22.48 13.70
CA LYS A 138 19.15 23.75 13.04
C LYS A 138 17.81 24.33 13.47
N GLY A 139 17.05 23.64 14.33
CA GLY A 139 15.72 24.06 14.77
C GLY A 139 14.73 24.18 13.60
N ARG A 140 14.75 23.22 12.67
CA ARG A 140 13.83 23.19 11.52
C ARG A 140 12.48 22.59 11.91
N ASP A 141 11.44 23.06 11.25
CA ASP A 141 10.10 22.46 11.36
C ASP A 141 10.05 21.13 10.60
N VAL A 142 9.52 20.09 11.25
CA VAL A 142 9.40 18.74 10.69
C VAL A 142 7.93 18.35 10.61
N MET A 143 7.49 17.85 9.45
CA MET A 143 6.15 17.33 9.23
C MET A 143 6.23 15.87 8.81
N MET A 144 5.42 15.01 9.45
CA MET A 144 5.22 13.62 9.06
C MET A 144 3.78 13.44 8.58
N LEU A 145 3.60 12.81 7.42
CA LEU A 145 2.29 12.57 6.82
C LEU A 145 2.15 11.09 6.51
N ASP A 146 1.02 10.51 6.91
CA ASP A 146 0.57 9.22 6.40
C ASP A 146 -0.28 9.47 5.14
N MET A 147 0.03 8.76 4.06
CA MET A 147 -0.72 8.83 2.80
C MET A 147 -1.65 7.63 2.69
N PRO A 148 -2.93 7.75 3.08
CA PRO A 148 -3.84 6.62 3.02
C PRO A 148 -4.02 6.19 1.57
N ASN A 149 -3.88 4.88 1.34
CA ASN A 149 -4.10 4.29 0.04
C ASN A 149 -3.23 4.92 -1.06
N ALA A 150 -1.97 5.22 -0.73
CA ALA A 150 -0.99 5.81 -1.63
C ALA A 150 -0.86 5.04 -2.95
N PHE A 151 -0.83 3.71 -2.88
CA PHE A 151 -0.65 2.84 -4.04
C PHE A 151 -1.79 2.92 -5.07
N ILE A 152 -3.05 2.99 -4.62
CA ILE A 152 -4.20 3.07 -5.53
C ILE A 152 -4.15 4.40 -6.33
N GLN A 153 -3.39 5.40 -5.89
CA GLN A 153 -3.23 6.65 -6.64
C GLN A 153 -2.24 6.51 -7.80
N THR A 154 -1.44 5.45 -7.82
CA THR A 154 -0.42 5.19 -8.84
C THR A 154 -1.02 4.45 -10.01
N TYR A 155 -0.79 4.94 -11.22
CA TYR A 155 -1.20 4.25 -12.44
C TYR A 155 -0.26 3.09 -12.75
N THR A 156 -0.81 1.99 -13.25
CA THR A 156 -0.01 0.94 -13.89
C THR A 156 0.29 1.37 -15.32
N PRO A 157 1.53 1.23 -15.81
CA PRO A 157 1.86 1.56 -17.19
C PRO A 157 1.04 0.70 -18.15
N ASP A 158 0.64 1.28 -19.28
CA ASP A 158 0.11 0.49 -20.38
C ASP A 158 1.21 -0.45 -20.88
N ALA A 159 0.89 -1.74 -21.03
CA ALA A 159 1.84 -2.68 -21.63
C ALA A 159 2.23 -2.21 -23.04
N LYS A 160 3.51 -2.35 -23.36
CA LYS A 160 4.04 -2.00 -24.70
C LYS A 160 3.47 -2.94 -25.75
N GLU A 161 3.63 -2.59 -27.02
CA GLU A 161 3.19 -3.43 -28.13
C GLU A 161 3.87 -4.81 -28.05
N GLY A 162 3.06 -5.87 -27.87
CA GLY A 162 3.52 -7.24 -27.69
C GLY A 162 3.69 -7.72 -26.25
N GLU A 163 3.47 -6.87 -25.24
CA GLU A 163 3.46 -7.24 -23.83
C GLU A 163 2.04 -7.47 -23.31
N ASP A 164 1.90 -8.38 -22.33
CA ASP A 164 0.61 -8.67 -21.70
C ASP A 164 0.23 -7.58 -20.69
N GLN A 165 -1.04 -7.16 -20.69
CA GLN A 165 -1.57 -6.29 -19.65
C GLN A 165 -1.77 -7.05 -18.33
N ILE A 166 -1.85 -6.32 -17.22
CA ILE A 166 -2.06 -6.89 -15.90
C ILE A 166 -3.55 -7.10 -15.66
N TYR A 167 -3.95 -8.36 -15.54
CA TYR A 167 -5.33 -8.73 -15.23
C TYR A 167 -5.46 -9.35 -13.83
N MET A 168 -6.63 -9.11 -13.25
CA MET A 168 -7.05 -9.67 -11.98
C MET A 168 -8.42 -10.34 -12.16
N LYS A 169 -8.64 -11.44 -11.43
CA LYS A 169 -9.90 -12.20 -11.39
C LYS A 169 -10.63 -11.90 -10.08
N ILE A 170 -11.81 -11.32 -10.17
CA ILE A 170 -12.69 -11.09 -9.03
C ILE A 170 -13.55 -12.33 -8.85
N THR A 171 -13.49 -12.93 -7.66
CA THR A 171 -14.10 -14.24 -7.36
C THR A 171 -15.51 -14.12 -6.78
N VAL A 172 -16.26 -15.23 -6.87
CA VAL A 172 -17.70 -15.40 -6.57
C VAL A 172 -18.29 -14.46 -5.51
N MET A 173 -17.75 -14.44 -4.29
CA MET A 173 -18.35 -13.64 -3.19
C MET A 173 -18.25 -12.14 -3.43
N MET A 174 -17.18 -11.70 -4.08
CA MET A 174 -16.97 -10.29 -4.40
C MET A 174 -17.71 -9.89 -5.67
N VAL A 175 -17.91 -10.82 -6.62
CA VAL A 175 -18.68 -10.57 -7.84
C VAL A 175 -20.09 -10.08 -7.52
N GLN A 176 -20.78 -10.72 -6.57
CA GLN A 176 -22.13 -10.30 -6.20
C GLN A 176 -22.14 -8.87 -5.63
N ILE A 177 -21.27 -8.61 -4.66
CA ILE A 177 -21.16 -7.28 -4.03
C ILE A 177 -20.79 -6.21 -5.06
N LEU A 178 -19.90 -6.55 -6.00
CA LEU A 178 -19.48 -5.64 -7.06
C LEU A 178 -20.64 -5.29 -8.01
N ILE A 179 -21.45 -6.27 -8.41
CA ILE A 179 -22.62 -6.06 -9.28
C ILE A 179 -23.67 -5.21 -8.57
N ASP A 180 -23.88 -5.44 -7.27
CA ASP A 180 -24.84 -4.65 -6.48
C ASP A 180 -24.44 -3.17 -6.44
N MET A 181 -23.14 -2.85 -6.52
CA MET A 181 -22.62 -1.48 -6.56
C MET A 181 -22.52 -0.89 -7.98
N ALA A 182 -22.14 -1.72 -8.94
CA ALA A 182 -21.84 -1.36 -10.33
C ALA A 182 -22.51 -2.39 -11.27
N PRO A 183 -23.82 -2.24 -11.54
CA PRO A 183 -24.60 -3.22 -12.30
C PRO A 183 -24.07 -3.50 -13.71
N GLU A 184 -23.34 -2.55 -14.31
CA GLU A 184 -22.68 -2.68 -15.61
C GLU A 184 -21.65 -3.83 -15.66
N TYR A 185 -21.10 -4.24 -14.50
CA TYR A 185 -20.19 -5.38 -14.43
C TYR A 185 -20.89 -6.72 -14.67
N CYS A 186 -22.23 -6.77 -14.62
CA CYS A 186 -23.01 -7.99 -14.80
C CYS A 186 -22.79 -8.64 -16.18
N GLU A 187 -22.55 -7.84 -17.22
CA GLU A 187 -22.32 -8.35 -18.59
C GLU A 187 -20.99 -9.09 -18.74
N TYR A 188 -20.05 -8.85 -17.84
CA TYR A 188 -18.70 -9.40 -17.87
C TYR A 188 -18.54 -10.68 -17.02
N VAL A 189 -19.62 -11.12 -16.37
CA VAL A 189 -19.61 -12.33 -15.54
C VAL A 189 -19.43 -13.56 -16.42
N VAL A 190 -18.39 -14.33 -16.11
CA VAL A 190 -18.12 -15.62 -16.75
C VAL A 190 -18.22 -16.75 -15.74
N LEU A 191 -18.63 -17.92 -16.23
CA LEU A 191 -18.68 -19.14 -15.43
C LEU A 191 -17.47 -20.01 -15.78
N GLU A 192 -16.42 -19.98 -14.95
CA GLU A 192 -15.25 -20.84 -15.11
C GLU A 192 -15.23 -21.90 -14.00
N ASN A 193 -15.18 -23.18 -14.39
CA ASN A 193 -15.15 -24.31 -13.44
C ASN A 193 -16.28 -24.27 -12.39
N GLY A 194 -17.47 -23.81 -12.78
CA GLY A 194 -18.63 -23.67 -11.90
C GLY A 194 -18.58 -22.46 -10.94
N LYS A 195 -17.59 -21.57 -11.08
CA LYS A 195 -17.46 -20.33 -10.30
C LYS A 195 -17.76 -19.13 -11.18
N ARG A 196 -18.54 -18.19 -10.64
CA ARG A 196 -18.75 -16.88 -11.26
C ARG A 196 -17.51 -16.01 -11.00
N GLU A 197 -16.91 -15.53 -12.06
CA GLU A 197 -15.71 -14.69 -12.02
C GLU A 197 -15.87 -13.51 -12.98
N ILE A 198 -15.17 -12.42 -12.69
CA ILE A 198 -15.04 -11.28 -13.59
C ILE A 198 -13.55 -11.01 -13.79
N TYR A 199 -13.14 -10.92 -15.06
CA TYR A 199 -11.80 -10.49 -15.42
C TYR A 199 -11.77 -8.96 -15.49
N VAL A 200 -10.83 -8.36 -14.77
CA VAL A 200 -10.63 -6.91 -14.76
C VAL A 200 -9.20 -6.58 -15.10
N ARG A 201 -9.00 -5.57 -15.97
CA ARG A 201 -7.70 -4.96 -16.21
C ARG A 201 -7.38 -4.04 -15.05
N VAL A 202 -6.22 -4.23 -14.43
CA VAL A 202 -5.74 -3.36 -13.36
C VAL A 202 -5.20 -2.08 -13.99
N LEU A 203 -5.73 -0.92 -13.58
CA LEU A 203 -5.33 0.40 -14.08
C LEU A 203 -4.46 1.17 -13.07
N ARG A 204 -4.57 0.79 -11.79
CA ARG A 204 -3.85 1.39 -10.68
C ARG A 204 -3.24 0.33 -9.79
N ALA A 205 -2.14 0.67 -9.15
CA ALA A 205 -1.36 -0.29 -8.40
C ALA A 205 -2.11 -0.74 -7.13
N VAL A 206 -2.33 -2.05 -6.98
CA VAL A 206 -3.10 -2.67 -5.89
C VAL A 206 -2.16 -3.36 -4.90
N TYR A 207 -2.51 -3.32 -3.61
CA TYR A 207 -1.78 -4.05 -2.58
C TYR A 207 -1.61 -5.53 -2.96
N GLY A 208 -0.41 -6.09 -2.78
CA GLY A 208 -0.09 -7.47 -3.15
C GLY A 208 0.53 -7.65 -4.54
N MET A 209 0.53 -6.62 -5.40
CA MET A 209 1.36 -6.63 -6.61
C MET A 209 2.85 -6.53 -6.23
N LEU A 210 3.72 -7.33 -6.85
CA LEU A 210 5.16 -7.31 -6.53
C LEU A 210 5.84 -5.98 -6.93
N GLN A 211 5.46 -5.42 -8.08
CA GLN A 211 6.00 -4.15 -8.59
C GLN A 211 5.37 -2.89 -7.96
N LEU A 212 4.43 -3.06 -7.03
CA LEU A 212 3.63 -1.98 -6.43
C LEU A 212 4.46 -0.82 -5.88
N SER A 213 5.45 -1.15 -5.04
CA SER A 213 6.29 -0.16 -4.38
C SER A 213 7.11 0.65 -5.38
N LEU A 214 7.63 -0.03 -6.42
CA LEU A 214 8.48 0.60 -7.43
C LEU A 214 7.66 1.55 -8.33
N LEU A 215 6.46 1.12 -8.75
CA LEU A 215 5.55 1.97 -9.51
C LEU A 215 5.21 3.24 -8.73
N PHE A 216 4.89 3.09 -7.43
CA PHE A 216 4.58 4.23 -6.58
C PHE A 216 5.79 5.14 -6.38
N TYR A 217 6.97 4.57 -6.13
CA TYR A 217 8.21 5.33 -6.00
C TYR A 217 8.49 6.17 -7.25
N ASN A 218 8.39 5.59 -8.44
CA ASN A 218 8.66 6.30 -9.70
C ASN A 218 7.69 7.46 -9.92
N GLN A 219 6.37 7.23 -9.76
CA GLN A 219 5.38 8.30 -9.87
C GLN A 219 5.62 9.40 -8.83
N PHE A 220 5.89 9.02 -7.59
CA PHE A 220 6.10 9.95 -6.50
C PHE A 220 7.39 10.78 -6.68
N GLN A 221 8.46 10.16 -7.19
CA GLN A 221 9.68 10.84 -7.58
C GLN A 221 9.40 11.90 -8.64
N SER A 222 8.72 11.53 -9.73
CA SER A 222 8.36 12.45 -10.80
C SER A 222 7.50 13.62 -10.30
N ASP A 223 6.53 13.37 -9.42
CA ASP A 223 5.67 14.41 -8.84
C ASP A 223 6.46 15.40 -7.96
N LEU A 224 7.48 14.92 -7.24
CA LEU A 224 8.36 15.76 -6.43
C LEU A 224 9.34 16.58 -7.29
N GLU A 225 9.94 15.96 -8.30
CA GLU A 225 10.81 16.65 -9.26
C GLU A 225 10.07 17.76 -10.00
N ALA A 226 8.82 17.51 -10.43
CA ALA A 226 7.95 18.52 -11.02
C ALA A 226 7.65 19.71 -10.07
N LYS A 227 7.72 19.48 -8.76
CA LYS A 227 7.60 20.52 -7.73
C LYS A 227 8.94 21.17 -7.37
N GLY A 228 10.04 20.83 -8.06
CA GLY A 228 11.37 21.41 -7.87
C GLY A 228 12.18 20.79 -6.74
N PHE A 229 11.83 19.59 -6.28
CA PHE A 229 12.71 18.81 -5.42
C PHE A 229 13.84 18.17 -6.23
N VAL A 230 15.01 18.07 -5.61
CA VAL A 230 16.20 17.42 -6.17
C VAL A 230 16.53 16.21 -5.30
N PHE A 231 16.51 15.04 -5.91
CA PHE A 231 16.84 13.78 -5.25
C PHE A 231 18.34 13.67 -5.00
N ASN A 232 18.69 13.09 -3.85
CA ASN A 232 20.07 12.92 -3.42
C ASN A 232 20.72 11.75 -4.17
N LEU A 233 21.94 11.98 -4.68
CA LEU A 233 22.72 10.95 -5.36
C LEU A 233 23.07 9.75 -4.46
N TYR A 234 23.22 9.98 -3.15
CA TYR A 234 23.61 8.95 -2.20
C TYR A 234 22.42 8.13 -1.66
N ASP A 235 21.22 8.72 -1.61
CA ASP A 235 20.00 8.04 -1.17
C ASP A 235 18.83 8.48 -2.05
N PRO A 236 18.32 7.60 -2.94
CA PRO A 236 17.23 7.92 -3.86
C PRO A 236 15.89 8.15 -3.16
N CYS A 237 15.76 7.89 -1.85
CA CYS A 237 14.55 8.19 -1.09
C CYS A 237 14.62 9.53 -0.33
N VAL A 238 15.71 10.29 -0.47
CA VAL A 238 15.90 11.62 0.12
C VAL A 238 15.90 12.69 -0.96
N ALA A 239 15.02 13.67 -0.83
CA ALA A 239 14.92 14.79 -1.76
C ALA A 239 14.95 16.12 -1.01
N ASN A 240 15.60 17.13 -1.60
CA ASN A 240 15.73 18.45 -1.01
C ASN A 240 15.19 19.51 -1.97
N LYS A 241 14.56 20.55 -1.44
CA LYS A 241 14.17 21.74 -2.21
C LYS A 241 14.59 22.99 -1.47
N VAL A 242 15.15 23.96 -2.20
CA VAL A 242 15.46 25.28 -1.67
C VAL A 242 14.24 26.17 -1.89
N VAL A 243 13.64 26.69 -0.81
CA VAL A 243 12.40 27.47 -0.91
C VAL A 243 12.67 28.98 -1.02
N ASN A 244 13.78 29.49 -0.45
CA ASN A 244 14.19 30.90 -0.53
C ASN A 244 15.71 31.02 -0.72
N GLU A 245 16.17 32.09 -1.39
CA GLU A 245 17.60 32.45 -1.55
C GLU A 245 18.35 32.54 -0.21
N ASN A 246 17.62 32.75 0.89
CA ASN A 246 18.13 32.63 2.26
C ASN A 246 17.58 31.37 2.98
N ARG A 247 18.30 30.26 2.78
CA ARG A 247 18.59 29.17 3.76
C ARG A 247 17.47 28.24 4.27
N LYS A 248 16.23 28.31 3.79
CA LYS A 248 15.23 27.28 4.13
C LYS A 248 15.27 26.13 3.12
N LEU A 249 16.09 25.12 3.42
CA LEU A 249 16.07 23.80 2.77
C LEU A 249 14.86 23.05 3.34
N SER A 250 13.92 22.66 2.47
CA SER A 250 12.89 21.69 2.83
C SER A 250 13.37 20.31 2.44
N ASP A 251 13.49 19.44 3.43
CA ASP A 251 13.96 18.07 3.25
C ASP A 251 12.72 17.17 3.27
N PHE A 252 12.56 16.39 2.20
CA PHE A 252 11.51 15.39 2.10
C PHE A 252 12.15 14.01 2.11
N MET A 253 11.66 13.15 3.00
CA MET A 253 12.13 11.79 3.13
C MET A 253 10.98 10.81 2.90
N LEU A 254 11.14 9.97 1.90
CA LEU A 254 10.17 8.94 1.61
C LEU A 254 10.51 7.67 2.39
N LYS A 255 9.70 7.34 3.40
CA LYS A 255 9.67 6.00 4.00
C LYS A 255 8.52 5.20 3.41
N ILE A 256 8.83 4.36 2.41
CA ILE A 256 7.90 3.30 2.00
C ILE A 256 8.05 2.16 3.01
N ILE A 257 7.20 2.12 4.05
CA ILE A 257 7.13 0.94 4.92
C ILE A 257 6.32 -0.13 4.17
N CYS A 258 7.01 -0.96 3.38
CA CYS A 258 6.43 -2.18 2.83
C CYS A 258 6.82 -3.36 3.72
N GLN A 259 6.04 -3.63 4.78
CA GLN A 259 6.15 -4.89 5.50
C GLN A 259 5.46 -5.98 4.65
N VAL A 260 6.22 -6.59 3.74
CA VAL A 260 5.84 -7.86 3.11
C VAL A 260 6.29 -8.98 4.04
N THR A 261 5.41 -9.41 4.94
CA THR A 261 5.69 -10.55 5.82
C THR A 261 5.48 -11.85 5.05
N TRP A 262 6.56 -12.52 4.65
CA TRP A 262 6.50 -13.89 4.14
C TRP A 262 6.40 -14.86 5.32
N ILE A 263 5.27 -15.55 5.46
CA ILE A 263 5.20 -16.78 6.24
C ILE A 263 5.60 -17.91 5.29
N ARG A 264 6.86 -18.35 5.37
CA ARG A 264 7.22 -19.66 4.82
C ARG A 264 6.52 -20.73 5.67
N LYS A 265 5.79 -21.63 5.01
CA LYS A 265 5.36 -22.89 5.62
C LYS A 265 6.58 -23.75 5.95
#